data_AF-A0A2N1VAV8-F1
#
_entry.id   AF-A0A2N1VAV8-F1
#
_cell.length_a   1.000
_cell.length_b   1.000
_cell.length_c   1.000
_cell.angle_alpha   90.00
_cell.angle_beta   90.00
_cell.angle_gamma   90.00
#
_symmetry.space_group_name_H-M   'P 1'
#
loop_
_entity.id
_entity.type
_entity.pdbx_description
1 polymer ?
#
loop_
_entity_poly.entity_id
_entity_poly.type
_entity_poly.pdbx_seq_one_letter_code
_entity_poly.pdbx_strand_id
1 'polypeptide(L)'
;MKLSLLVFFVLQFAILNTLFSITNAQVYKPDSPLAHTYSIVAIDESTGDMGVAVQSHWFSVGTIVSWGEAGVGVVATQSFVNPAFGPDGLALLKEGKSPREALD
;
A
#
# COMPACT_ATOMS: atom_id res chain seq x y z
N MET A 1 -44.10 5.17 -20.66
CA MET A 1 -43.45 6.46 -20.34
C MET A 1 -43.09 6.66 -18.88
N LYS A 2 -43.96 6.37 -17.89
CA LYS A 2 -43.66 6.65 -16.47
C LYS A 2 -42.56 5.78 -15.86
N LEU A 3 -42.52 4.48 -16.20
CA LEU A 3 -41.53 3.55 -15.65
C LEU A 3 -40.11 3.80 -16.19
N SER A 4 -39.97 4.09 -17.49
CA SER A 4 -38.68 4.41 -18.12
C SER A 4 -38.09 5.73 -17.60
N LEU A 5 -38.95 6.71 -17.30
CA LEU A 5 -38.52 7.98 -16.74
C LEU A 5 -38.01 7.84 -15.29
N LEU A 6 -38.69 7.01 -14.49
CA LEU A 6 -38.25 6.71 -13.11
C LEU A 6 -36.88 6.01 -13.09
N VAL A 7 -36.68 5.01 -13.96
CA VAL A 7 -35.39 4.30 -14.07
C VAL A 7 -34.26 5.24 -14.47
N PHE A 8 -34.50 6.19 -15.38
CA PHE A 8 -33.52 7.20 -15.77
C PHE A 8 -33.08 8.06 -14.58
N PHE A 9 -34.02 8.54 -13.75
CA PHE A 9 -33.67 9.34 -12.57
C PHE A 9 -32.93 8.53 -11.49
N VAL A 10 -33.31 7.27 -11.29
CA VAL A 10 -32.60 6.38 -10.34
C VAL A 10 -31.17 6.14 -10.81
N LEU A 11 -30.94 5.91 -12.11
CA LEU A 11 -29.60 5.75 -12.66
C LEU A 11 -28.77 7.03 -12.56
N GLN A 12 -29.36 8.19 -12.86
CA GLN A 12 -28.66 9.47 -12.69
C GLN A 12 -28.28 9.72 -11.23
N PHE A 13 -29.18 9.43 -10.30
CA PHE A 13 -28.91 9.57 -8.88
C PHE A 13 -27.82 8.60 -8.41
N ALA A 14 -27.87 7.33 -8.84
CA ALA A 14 -26.84 6.35 -8.52
C ALA A 14 -25.46 6.80 -9.06
N ILE A 15 -25.39 7.24 -10.32
CA ILE A 15 -24.16 7.75 -10.93
C ILE A 15 -23.62 8.97 -10.16
N LEU A 16 -24.48 9.92 -9.80
CA LEU A 16 -24.09 11.11 -9.06
C LEU A 16 -23.52 10.76 -7.67
N ASN A 17 -24.13 9.80 -6.97
CA ASN A 17 -23.63 9.32 -5.68
C ASN A 17 -22.28 8.62 -5.83
N THR A 18 -22.13 7.76 -6.84
CA THR A 18 -20.85 7.08 -7.10
C THR A 18 -19.74 8.08 -7.41
N LEU A 19 -20.00 9.07 -8.26
CA LEU A 19 -19.03 10.12 -8.57
C LEU A 19 -18.64 10.94 -7.33
N PHE A 20 -19.61 11.27 -6.47
CA PHE A 20 -19.35 12.00 -5.21
C PHE A 20 -18.53 11.18 -4.20
N SER A 21 -18.71 9.87 -4.12
CA SER A 21 -17.89 9.01 -3.25
C SER A 21 -16.44 8.92 -3.74
N ILE A 22 -16.21 8.87 -5.06
CA ILE A 22 -14.85 8.84 -5.64
C ILE A 22 -14.08 10.11 -5.29
N THR A 23 -14.73 11.28 -5.34
CA THR A 23 -14.06 12.56 -5.01
C THR A 23 -13.66 12.70 -3.53
N ASN A 24 -14.30 11.94 -2.63
CA ASN A 24 -14.05 12.00 -1.19
C ASN A 24 -13.24 10.80 -0.66
N ALA A 25 -12.72 9.93 -1.53
CA ALA A 25 -11.98 8.75 -1.09
C ALA A 25 -10.66 9.09 -0.38
N GLN A 26 -10.14 10.32 -0.53
CA GLN A 26 -8.88 10.79 0.06
C GLN A 26 -9.02 12.24 0.57
N VAL A 27 -9.96 12.50 1.49
CA VAL A 27 -10.12 13.83 2.10
C VAL A 27 -8.93 14.14 3.00
N TYR A 28 -8.07 15.07 2.55
CA TYR A 28 -7.01 15.66 3.36
C TYR A 28 -7.62 16.51 4.49
N LYS A 29 -7.28 16.19 5.75
CA LYS A 29 -7.68 16.94 6.94
C LYS A 29 -6.52 17.82 7.42
N PRO A 30 -6.57 19.15 7.20
CA PRO A 30 -5.45 20.04 7.53
C PRO A 30 -5.14 20.11 9.03
N ASP A 31 -6.13 19.83 9.87
CA ASP A 31 -6.08 19.80 11.33
C ASP A 31 -5.48 18.49 11.90
N SER A 32 -5.27 17.47 11.05
CA SER A 32 -4.59 16.23 11.41
C SER A 32 -3.72 15.74 10.25
N PRO A 33 -2.59 16.45 9.97
CA PRO A 33 -1.83 16.28 8.74
C PRO A 33 -1.02 14.98 8.67
N LEU A 34 -0.83 14.30 9.81
CA LEU A 34 -0.05 13.06 9.88
C LEU A 34 -0.99 11.87 9.97
N ALA A 35 -1.16 11.18 8.85
CA ALA A 35 -1.69 9.83 8.87
C ALA A 35 -0.56 8.85 9.17
N HIS A 36 -0.72 8.06 10.21
CA HIS A 36 0.30 7.11 10.62
C HIS A 36 0.44 5.96 9.61
N THR A 37 1.67 5.55 9.36
CA THR A 37 2.01 4.34 8.59
C THR A 37 2.98 3.52 9.41
N TYR A 38 2.64 2.24 9.60
CA TYR A 38 3.47 1.30 10.32
C TYR A 38 3.68 0.06 9.47
N SER A 39 4.87 -0.51 9.52
CA SER A 39 5.21 -1.76 8.87
C SER A 39 5.95 -2.68 9.84
N ILE A 40 5.89 -3.97 9.54
CA ILE A 40 6.59 -5.00 10.27
C ILE A 40 7.21 -5.97 9.28
N VAL A 41 8.45 -6.38 9.58
CA VAL A 41 9.10 -7.54 8.97
C VAL A 41 9.25 -8.60 10.06
N ALA A 42 9.07 -9.87 9.71
CA ALA A 42 9.21 -10.98 10.63
C ALA A 42 9.87 -12.17 9.92
N ILE A 43 10.55 -13.00 10.72
CA ILE A 43 11.11 -14.28 10.31
C ILE A 43 10.63 -15.35 11.28
N ASP A 44 10.22 -16.50 10.74
CA ASP A 44 10.11 -17.74 11.50
C ASP A 44 11.46 -18.47 11.45
N GLU A 45 12.18 -18.48 12.57
CA GLU A 45 13.51 -19.09 12.66
C GLU A 45 13.50 -20.61 12.41
N SER A 46 12.36 -21.27 12.59
CA SER A 46 12.27 -22.73 12.43
C SER A 46 12.20 -23.16 10.96
N THR A 47 11.57 -22.35 10.12
CA THR A 47 11.35 -22.63 8.68
C THR A 47 12.22 -21.76 7.79
N GLY A 48 12.65 -20.58 8.27
CA GLY A 48 13.27 -19.54 7.48
C GLY A 48 12.27 -18.67 6.70
N ASP A 49 10.97 -18.88 6.88
CA ASP A 49 9.94 -18.08 6.21
C ASP A 49 9.99 -16.63 6.69
N MET A 50 9.93 -15.70 5.74
CA MET A 50 9.99 -14.26 6.01
C MET A 50 8.74 -13.58 5.47
N GLY A 51 8.23 -12.61 6.23
CA GLY A 51 7.03 -11.85 5.89
C GLY A 51 7.23 -10.36 6.10
N VAL A 52 6.51 -9.56 5.30
CA VAL A 52 6.40 -8.12 5.45
C VAL A 52 4.94 -7.71 5.39
N ALA A 53 4.53 -6.80 6.26
CA ALA A 53 3.19 -6.23 6.28
C ALA A 53 3.26 -4.72 6.52
N VAL A 54 2.27 -4.00 6.00
CA VAL A 54 2.12 -2.55 6.17
C VAL A 54 0.67 -2.20 6.45
N GLN A 55 0.46 -1.26 7.35
CA GLN A 55 -0.80 -0.58 7.58
C GLN A 55 -0.62 0.90 7.28
N SER A 56 -1.52 1.45 6.46
CA SER A 56 -1.58 2.88 6.16
C SER A 56 -3.00 3.27 5.82
N HIS A 57 -3.29 4.57 5.95
CA HIS A 57 -4.47 5.17 5.33
C HIS A 57 -4.35 5.28 3.80
N TRP A 58 -3.14 5.16 3.25
CA TRP A 58 -2.87 5.32 1.82
C TRP A 58 -3.43 4.14 1.02
N PHE A 59 -4.16 4.46 -0.05
CA PHE A 59 -4.79 3.45 -0.89
C PHE A 59 -3.73 2.55 -1.53
N SER A 60 -3.94 1.23 -1.44
CA SER A 60 -3.06 0.22 -2.04
C SER A 60 -1.58 0.30 -1.60
N VAL A 61 -1.31 0.72 -0.37
CA VAL A 61 0.07 0.88 0.15
C VAL A 61 0.94 -0.40 0.03
N GLY A 62 0.33 -1.59 0.10
CA GLY A 62 1.05 -2.87 0.04
C GLY A 62 1.83 -3.06 -1.26
N THR A 63 1.33 -2.55 -2.39
CA THR A 63 1.98 -2.72 -3.71
C THR A 63 3.24 -1.86 -3.88
N ILE A 64 3.48 -0.91 -2.98
CA ILE A 64 4.61 0.02 -3.07
C ILE A 64 5.57 -0.07 -1.87
N VAL A 65 5.10 -0.54 -0.71
CA VAL A 65 5.93 -0.66 0.50
C VAL A 65 6.50 -2.07 0.69
N SER A 66 5.72 -3.11 0.38
CA SER A 66 6.03 -4.49 0.79
C SER A 66 6.69 -5.28 -0.34
N TRP A 67 7.94 -5.66 -0.13
CA TRP A 67 8.75 -6.41 -1.10
C TRP A 67 9.28 -7.70 -0.47
N GLY A 68 9.34 -8.77 -1.27
CA GLY A 68 9.88 -10.04 -0.82
C GLY A 68 10.35 -10.90 -1.99
N GLU A 69 11.46 -11.62 -1.80
CA GLU A 69 11.98 -12.61 -2.73
C GLU A 69 12.38 -13.87 -1.96
N ALA A 70 11.87 -15.02 -2.41
CA ALA A 70 12.09 -16.31 -1.75
C ALA A 70 13.59 -16.67 -1.76
N GLY A 71 14.09 -17.08 -0.59
CA GLY A 71 15.51 -17.39 -0.40
C GLY A 71 16.44 -16.17 -0.34
N VAL A 72 15.90 -14.95 -0.43
CA VAL A 72 16.68 -13.70 -0.33
C VAL A 72 16.28 -12.91 0.92
N GLY A 73 15.01 -12.49 1.02
CA GLY A 73 14.56 -11.69 2.15
C GLY A 73 13.33 -10.83 1.85
N VAL A 74 13.03 -9.90 2.76
CA VAL A 74 11.91 -8.96 2.68
C VAL A 74 12.37 -7.53 2.97
N VAL A 75 11.74 -6.55 2.34
CA VAL A 75 12.06 -5.12 2.47
C VAL A 75 10.77 -4.31 2.63
N ALA A 76 10.80 -3.32 3.53
CA ALA A 76 9.71 -2.37 3.74
C ALA A 76 10.19 -0.94 3.44
N THR A 77 9.63 -0.28 2.41
CA THR A 77 10.05 1.06 2.00
C THR A 77 8.99 2.11 2.39
N GLN A 78 9.12 2.76 3.56
CA GLN A 78 8.26 3.86 4.07
C GLN A 78 9.13 5.05 4.57
N SER A 79 8.69 6.29 4.84
CA SER A 79 7.36 6.94 4.89
C SER A 79 6.97 7.73 3.64
N PHE A 80 7.96 8.26 2.91
CA PHE A 80 7.81 8.74 1.53
C PHE A 80 8.42 7.68 0.62
N VAL A 81 7.55 6.87 0.03
CA VAL A 81 7.98 5.68 -0.71
C VAL A 81 8.73 6.08 -1.98
N ASN A 82 9.95 5.59 -2.12
CA ASN A 82 10.60 5.42 -3.41
C ASN A 82 10.52 3.93 -3.78
N PRO A 83 9.67 3.55 -4.76
CA PRO A 83 9.47 2.14 -5.12
C PRO A 83 10.76 1.42 -5.57
N ALA A 84 11.77 2.15 -6.04
CA ALA A 84 13.05 1.56 -6.45
C ALA A 84 13.79 0.88 -5.29
N PHE A 85 13.65 1.39 -4.06
CA PHE A 85 14.36 0.87 -2.89
C PHE A 85 13.96 -0.56 -2.51
N GLY A 86 12.80 -1.03 -2.94
CA GLY A 86 12.36 -2.41 -2.69
C GLY A 86 13.23 -3.41 -3.46
N PRO A 87 13.21 -3.38 -4.80
CA PRO A 87 14.09 -4.19 -5.63
C PRO A 87 15.58 -3.99 -5.35
N ASP A 88 16.02 -2.74 -5.13
CA ASP A 88 17.44 -2.46 -4.85
C ASP A 88 17.88 -3.09 -3.53
N GLY A 89 17.06 -2.99 -2.47
CA GLY A 89 17.32 -3.64 -1.19
C GLY A 89 17.38 -5.16 -1.32
N LEU A 90 16.46 -5.76 -2.07
CA LEU A 90 16.48 -7.21 -2.34
C LEU A 90 17.72 -7.62 -3.14
N ALA A 91 18.17 -6.82 -4.10
CA ALA A 91 19.40 -7.09 -4.85
C ALA A 91 20.64 -7.09 -3.93
N LEU A 92 20.74 -6.12 -3.02
CA LEU A 92 21.84 -6.08 -2.04
C LEU A 92 21.82 -7.30 -1.11
N LEU A 93 20.65 -7.68 -0.61
CA LEU A 93 20.50 -8.90 0.21
C LEU A 93 20.91 -10.15 -0.57
N LYS A 94 20.55 -10.22 -1.85
CA LYS A 94 20.90 -11.34 -2.75
C LYS A 94 22.40 -11.45 -3.00
N GLU A 95 23.13 -10.33 -2.96
CA GLU A 95 24.60 -10.30 -3.01
C GLU A 95 25.26 -10.75 -1.69
N GLY A 96 24.46 -11.08 -0.66
CA GLY A 96 24.94 -11.52 0.65
C GLY A 96 25.25 -10.37 1.61
N LYS A 97 24.81 -9.14 1.29
CA LYS A 97 24.87 -8.03 2.25
C LYS A 97 23.94 -8.31 3.42
N SER A 98 24.38 -7.94 4.61
CA SER A 98 23.51 -7.94 5.79
C SER A 98 22.39 -6.90 5.61
N PRO A 99 21.24 -7.06 6.32
CA PRO A 99 20.19 -6.05 6.30
C PRO A 99 20.67 -4.65 6.72
N ARG A 100 21.69 -4.57 7.58
CA ARG A 100 22.30 -3.30 7.99
C ARG A 100 23.01 -2.63 6.80
N GLU A 101 23.84 -3.38 6.09
CA GLU A 101 24.56 -2.88 4.91
C GLU A 101 23.62 -2.54 3.75
N ALA A 102 22.48 -3.20 3.63
CA ALA A 102 21.49 -2.88 2.58
C ALA A 102 20.73 -1.57 2.85
N LEU A 103 20.79 -1.04 4.09
CA LEU A 103 20.10 0.18 4.50
C LEU A 103 21.03 1.42 4.58
N ASP A 104 22.34 1.21 4.67
CA ASP A 104 23.37 2.25 4.82
C ASP A 104 23.88 2.74 3.44
#